data_AF-A0A7X2NSD6-F1
#
_entry.id   AF-A0A7X2NSD6-F1
#
_cell.length_a   1.000
_cell.length_b   1.000
_cell.length_c   1.000
_cell.angle_alpha   90.00
_cell.angle_beta   90.00
_cell.angle_gamma   90.00
#
_symmetry.space_group_name_H-M   'P 1'
#
loop_
_entity.id
_entity.type
_entity.pdbx_description
1 polymer ?
#
loop_
_entity_poly.entity_id
_entity_poly.type
_entity_poly.pdbx_seq_one_letter_code
_entity_poly.pdbx_strand_id
1 'polypeptide(L)' 'MPRKKNTYEKKLEYNNAYNRENYRSFSIRYSKDSEKKIISWLEKQPGVKAYITDLILADMESAKAKKAKKAAVRKAAK' A
#
# COMPACT_ATOMS: atom_id res chain seq x y z
N MET A 1 42.10 0.04 -9.60
CA MET A 1 41.43 -1.07 -10.32
C MET A 1 40.05 -1.30 -9.71
N PRO A 2 38.97 -1.42 -10.50
CA PRO A 2 37.65 -1.68 -9.94
C PRO A 2 37.61 -3.11 -9.37
N ARG A 3 37.22 -3.24 -8.10
CA ARG A 3 37.08 -4.55 -7.44
C ARG A 3 36.02 -5.36 -8.18
N LYS A 4 36.37 -6.56 -8.65
CA LYS A 4 35.39 -7.50 -9.22
C LYS A 4 34.36 -7.83 -8.14
N LYS A 5 33.09 -7.54 -8.41
CA LYS A 5 32.01 -7.83 -7.47
C LYS A 5 31.92 -9.33 -7.21
N ASN A 6 31.86 -9.72 -5.94
CA ASN A 6 31.71 -11.11 -5.54
C ASN A 6 30.32 -11.63 -5.98
N THR A 7 30.19 -12.94 -6.17
CA THR A 7 28.93 -13.61 -6.56
C THR A 7 27.75 -13.22 -5.68
N TYR A 8 28.00 -13.01 -4.38
CA TYR A 8 27.00 -12.51 -3.43
C TYR A 8 26.47 -11.12 -3.81
N GLU A 9 27.36 -10.17 -4.14
CA GLU A 9 26.99 -8.80 -4.48
C GLU A 9 26.17 -8.75 -5.78
N LYS A 10 26.51 -9.59 -6.75
CA LYS A 10 25.71 -9.73 -7.99
C LYS A 10 24.30 -10.26 -7.71
N LYS A 11 24.16 -11.25 -6.82
CA LYS A 11 22.85 -11.80 -6.43
C LYS A 11 22.02 -10.76 -5.67
N LEU A 12 22.66 -9.97 -4.80
CA LEU A 12 22.00 -8.88 -4.07
C LEU A 12 21.49 -7.80 -5.03
N GLU A 13 22.31 -7.39 -6.00
CA GLU A 13 21.92 -6.41 -7.01
C GLU A 13 20.75 -6.89 -7.87
N TYR A 14 20.81 -8.14 -8.34
CA TYR A 14 19.70 -8.75 -9.09
C TYR A 14 18.40 -8.75 -8.27
N ASN A 15 18.45 -9.20 -7.01
CA ASN A 15 17.28 -9.25 -6.15
C ASN A 15 16.72 -7.84 -5.88
N ASN A 16 17.58 -6.85 -5.67
CA ASN A 16 17.17 -5.48 -5.44
C ASN A 16 16.53 -4.86 -6.68
N ALA A 17 17.10 -5.11 -7.87
CA ALA A 17 16.54 -4.67 -9.13
C ALA A 17 15.15 -5.29 -9.37
N TYR A 18 15.04 -6.62 -9.24
CA TYR A 18 13.77 -7.33 -9.36
C TYR A 18 12.74 -6.81 -8.36
N ASN A 19 13.13 -6.58 -7.11
CA ASN A 19 12.22 -6.07 -6.10
C ASN A 19 11.75 -4.64 -6.40
N ARG A 20 12.65 -3.79 -6.89
CA ARG A 20 12.33 -2.41 -7.30
C ARG A 20 11.43 -2.37 -8.53
N GLU A 21 11.53 -3.33 -9.44
CA GLU A 21 10.66 -3.37 -10.63
C GLU A 21 9.26 -3.89 -10.27
N ASN A 22 9.19 -4.96 -9.48
CA ASN A 22 7.94 -5.71 -9.29
C ASN A 22 7.14 -5.32 -8.05
N TYR A 23 7.76 -4.64 -7.08
CA TYR A 23 7.09 -4.30 -5.82
C TYR A 23 7.19 -2.81 -5.48
N ARG A 24 6.19 -2.34 -4.75
CA ARG A 24 6.17 -1.02 -4.10
C ARG A 24 5.86 -1.25 -2.63
N SER A 25 6.67 -0.67 -1.74
CA SER A 25 6.47 -0.76 -0.30
C SER A 25 5.87 0.54 0.22
N PHE A 26 4.84 0.42 1.04
CA PHE A 26 4.30 1.51 1.85
C PHE A 26 4.56 1.17 3.32
N SER A 27 5.03 2.14 4.10
CA SER A 27 5.32 1.97 5.52
C SER A 27 4.50 2.96 6.33
N ILE A 28 3.83 2.45 7.37
CA ILE A 28 3.08 3.25 8.34
C ILE A 28 3.61 2.87 9.72
N ARG A 29 3.87 3.88 10.55
CA ARG A 29 4.32 3.70 11.92
C ARG A 29 3.25 4.23 12.86
N TYR A 30 2.88 3.41 13.85
CA TYR A 30 1.97 3.77 14.92
C TYR A 30 2.75 3.96 16.22
N SER A 31 2.45 5.03 16.95
CA SER A 31 3.00 5.25 18.28
C SER A 31 2.35 4.28 19.28
N LYS A 32 3.20 3.59 20.05
CA LYS A 32 2.74 2.66 21.10
C LYS A 32 2.00 3.37 22.23
N ASP A 33 2.18 4.67 22.39
CA ASP A 33 1.60 5.41 23.51
C ASP A 33 0.24 6.01 23.18
N SER A 34 0.12 6.62 21.99
CA SER A 34 -1.10 7.35 21.59
C SER A 34 -2.04 6.53 20.72
N GLU A 35 -1.56 5.50 20.01
CA GLU A 35 -2.34 4.77 18.99
C GLU A 35 -2.63 3.32 19.38
N LYS A 36 -2.62 3.02 20.69
CA LYS A 36 -2.87 1.68 21.26
C LYS A 36 -4.11 1.02 20.68
N LYS A 37 -5.20 1.77 20.54
CA LYS A 37 -6.48 1.24 20.01
C LYS A 37 -6.34 0.74 18.57
N ILE A 38 -5.62 1.47 17.72
CA ILE A 38 -5.41 1.09 16.32
C ILE A 38 -4.49 -0.14 16.27
N ILE A 39 -3.41 -0.14 17.04
CA ILE A 39 -2.48 -1.27 17.14
C ILE A 39 -3.24 -2.54 17.54
N SER A 40 -3.98 -2.50 18.66
CA SER A 40 -4.74 -3.65 19.14
C SER A 40 -5.86 -4.09 18.19
N TRP A 41 -6.40 -3.19 17.36
CA TRP A 41 -7.37 -3.56 16.34
C TRP A 41 -6.72 -4.31 15.18
N LEU A 42 -5.59 -3.81 14.68
CA LEU A 42 -4.83 -4.42 13.59
C LEU A 42 -4.27 -5.79 13.98
N GLU A 43 -3.81 -5.95 15.22
CA GLU A 43 -3.31 -7.22 15.77
C GLU A 43 -4.37 -8.32 15.84
N LYS A 44 -5.66 -7.96 15.92
CA LYS A 44 -6.78 -8.91 15.93
C LYS A 44 -7.22 -9.37 14.54
N GLN A 45 -6.75 -8.71 13.48
CA GLN A 45 -7.13 -9.10 12.12
C GLN A 45 -6.38 -10.36 11.71
N PRO A 46 -7.02 -11.29 10.96
CA PRO A 46 -6.35 -12.48 10.43
C PRO A 46 -5.10 -12.17 9.58
N GLY A 47 -5.04 -10.97 8.99
CA GLY A 47 -3.85 -10.43 8.35
C GLY A 47 -3.97 -8.94 8.06
N VAL A 48 -3.01 -8.14 8.55
CA VAL A 48 -2.98 -6.67 8.37
C VAL A 48 -3.02 -6.27 6.89
N LYS A 49 -2.25 -6.97 6.05
CA LYS A 49 -2.21 -6.70 4.59
C LYS A 49 -3.59 -6.91 3.96
N ALA A 50 -4.24 -8.04 4.24
CA ALA A 50 -5.55 -8.37 3.68
C ALA A 50 -6.58 -7.32 4.12
N TYR A 51 -6.64 -7.05 5.42
CA TYR A 51 -7.54 -6.04 5.99
C TYR A 51 -7.39 -4.66 5.33
N ILE A 52 -6.16 -4.15 5.22
CA ILE A 52 -5.90 -2.84 4.59
C ILE A 52 -6.26 -2.87 3.09
N THR A 53 -5.99 -3.98 2.40
CA THR A 53 -6.32 -4.12 0.97
C THR A 53 -7.82 -4.05 0.75
N ASP A 54 -8.61 -4.74 1.57
CA ASP A 54 -10.07 -4.75 1.46
C ASP A 54 -10.66 -3.35 1.74
N LEU A 55 -10.13 -2.64 2.74
CA LEU A 55 -10.53 -1.26 3.02
C LEU A 55 -10.25 -0.33 1.84
N ILE A 56 -9.07 -0.44 1.22
CA ILE A 56 -8.70 0.40 0.06
C ILE A 56 -9.62 0.10 -1.12
N LEU A 57 -9.88 -1.18 -1.42
CA LEU A 57 -10.78 -1.56 -2.51
C LEU A 57 -12.20 -1.03 -2.28
N ALA A 58 -12.73 -1.17 -1.06
CA ALA A 58 -14.03 -0.62 -0.70
C ALA A 58 -14.07 0.92 -0.85
N ASP A 59 -13.02 1.61 -0.42
CA ASP A 59 -12.92 3.07 -0.55
C ASP A 59 -12.87 3.50 -2.03
N MET A 60 -12.07 2.81 -2.86
CA MET A 60 -11.97 3.06 -4.29
C MET A 60 -13.33 2.92 -4.99
N GLU A 61 -14.08 1.87 -4.69
CA GLU A 61 -15.42 1.68 -5.25
C GLU A 61 -16.41 2.76 -4.79
N SER A 62 -16.36 3.14 -3.51
CA SER A 62 -17.18 4.22 -2.97
C SER A 62 -16.85 5.57 -3.63
N ALA A 63 -15.57 5.83 -3.90
CA ALA A 63 -15.08 7.05 -4.52
C ALA A 63 -15.52 7.14 -5.99
N LYS A 64 -15.49 6.01 -6.72
CA LYS A 64 -16.04 5.93 -8.09
C LYS A 64 -17.54 6.25 -8.09
N ALA A 65 -18.31 5.64 -7.19
CA ALA A 65 -19.76 5.88 -7.09
C ALA A 65 -20.08 7.36 -6.77
N LYS A 66 -19.32 7.98 -5.86
CA LYS A 66 -19.46 9.41 -5.53
C LYS A 66 -19.12 10.32 -6.72
N LYS A 67 -18.08 9.99 -7.49
CA LYS A 67 -17.70 10.74 -8.70
C LYS A 67 -18.77 10.62 -9.80
N ALA A 68 -19.32 9.43 -10.03
CA ALA A 68 -20.39 9.20 -10.99
C ALA A 68 -21.65 10.00 -10.63
N LYS A 69 -22.06 10.02 -9.36
CA LYS A 69 -23.20 10.82 -8.87
C LYS A 69 -22.98 12.32 -9.09
N LYS A 70 -21.79 12.85 -8.76
CA LYS A 70 -21.46 14.27 -8.99
C LYS A 70 -21.46 14.65 -10.48
N ALA A 71 -21.03 13.74 -11.36
CA ALA A 71 -21.05 13.96 -12.81
C ALA A 71 -22.48 13.96 -13.37
N ALA A 72 -23.36 13.08 -12.88
CA ALA A 72 -24.77 13.03 -13.26
C ALA A 72 -25.52 14.32 -12.84
N VAL A 73 -25.29 14.79 -11.61
CA VAL A 73 -25.89 16.05 -11.12
C VAL A 73 -25.43 17.26 -11.93
N ARG A 74 -24.15 17.32 -12.32
CA ARG A 74 -23.64 18.40 -13.19
C ARG A 74 -24.20 18.38 -14.61
N LYS A 75 -24.51 17.19 -15.15
CA LYS A 75 -25.17 17.05 -16.45
C LYS A 75 -26.67 17.39 -16.41
N ALA A 76 -27.34 17.14 -15.28
CA ALA A 76 -28.74 17.48 -15.09
C ALA A 76 -28.97 18.97 -14.76
N ALA A 77 -27.93 19.67 -14.29
CA ALA A 77 -27.95 21.10 -13.99
C ALA A 77 -27.47 21.99 -15.16
N LYS A 78 -27.25 21.42 -16.35
CA LYS A 78 -26.88 22.10 -17.58
C LYS A 78 -27.95 21.85 -18.63
#